data_AF-A0A2D9IK35-F1
#
_entry.id   AF-A0A2D9IK35-F1
#
_cell.length_a   1.000
_cell.length_b   1.000
_cell.length_c   1.000
_cell.angle_alpha   90.00
_cell.angle_beta   90.00
_cell.angle_gamma   90.00
#
_symmetry.space_group_name_H-M   'P 1'
#
loop_
_entity.id
_entity.type
_entity.pdbx_description
1 polymer ?
#
loop_
_entity_poly.entity_id
_entity_poly.type
_entity_poly.pdbx_seq_one_letter_code
_entity_poly.pdbx_strand_id
1 'polypeptide(L)'
;MLKNINKYLDNLITALKEENDANKEMLDNFFKYLETEDERYLTQANKQLREILKGAGFGILLILPFSPITIPYLFKRAEKLGIDIIPGWYKKLDLNDKENKLE
;
A
#
# COMPACT_ATOMS: atom_id res chain seq x y z
N MET A 1 -3.44 -33.67 10.86
CA MET A 1 -3.53 -32.37 11.56
C MET A 1 -2.50 -31.38 11.05
N LEU A 2 -1.18 -31.63 11.18
CA LEU A 2 -0.12 -30.73 10.68
C LEU A 2 -0.17 -30.43 9.16
N LYS A 3 -0.42 -31.43 8.30
CA LYS A 3 -0.60 -31.21 6.84
C LYS A 3 -1.75 -30.25 6.51
N ASN A 4 -2.82 -30.23 7.31
CA ASN A 4 -3.97 -29.38 7.05
C ASN A 4 -3.65 -27.93 7.44
N ILE A 5 -2.92 -27.72 8.55
CA ILE A 5 -2.46 -26.39 8.98
C ILE A 5 -1.58 -25.75 7.90
N ASN A 6 -0.63 -26.51 7.31
CA ASN A 6 0.20 -25.99 6.21
C ASN A 6 -0.64 -25.55 5.00
N LYS A 7 -1.66 -26.33 4.62
CA LYS A 7 -2.56 -25.96 3.51
C LYS A 7 -3.37 -24.68 3.81
N TYR A 8 -3.85 -24.51 5.03
CA TYR A 8 -4.53 -23.27 5.43
C TYR A 8 -3.59 -22.06 5.40
N LEU A 9 -2.34 -22.23 5.84
CA LEU A 9 -1.32 -21.20 5.78
C LEU A 9 -0.94 -20.84 4.33
N ASP A 10 -0.78 -21.83 3.45
CA ASP A 10 -0.50 -21.59 2.03
C ASP A 10 -1.63 -20.82 1.35
N ASN A 11 -2.88 -21.19 1.64
CA ASN A 11 -4.06 -20.48 1.14
C ASN A 11 -4.12 -19.04 1.68
N LEU A 12 -3.79 -18.85 2.97
CA LEU A 12 -3.74 -17.52 3.58
C LEU A 12 -2.65 -16.66 2.95
N ILE A 13 -1.45 -17.18 2.76
CA ILE A 13 -0.33 -16.49 2.11
C ILE A 13 -0.70 -16.12 0.67
N THR A 14 -1.36 -17.03 -0.06
CA THR A 14 -1.82 -16.79 -1.43
C THR A 14 -2.84 -15.66 -1.47
N ALA A 15 -3.85 -15.70 -0.60
CA ALA A 15 -4.87 -14.65 -0.50
C ALA A 15 -4.24 -13.28 -0.14
N LEU A 16 -3.30 -13.25 0.81
CA LEU A 16 -2.58 -12.02 1.19
C LEU A 16 -1.74 -11.47 0.03
N LYS A 17 -1.17 -12.34 -0.81
CA LYS A 17 -0.41 -11.92 -2.00
C LYS A 17 -1.33 -11.31 -3.06
N GLU A 18 -2.44 -11.99 -3.35
CA GLU A 18 -3.45 -11.51 -4.31
C GLU A 18 -4.04 -10.16 -3.88
N GLU A 19 -4.33 -10.00 -2.59
CA GLU A 19 -4.80 -8.73 -2.02
C GLU A 19 -3.76 -7.61 -2.20
N ASN A 20 -2.47 -7.88 -1.95
CA ASN A 20 -1.40 -6.91 -2.14
C ASN A 20 -1.26 -6.46 -3.61
N ASP A 21 -1.38 -7.37 -4.56
CA ASP A 21 -1.33 -7.03 -5.98
C ASP A 21 -2.54 -6.18 -6.39
N ALA A 22 -3.74 -6.50 -5.89
CA ALA A 22 -4.95 -5.73 -6.13
C ALA A 22 -4.89 -4.31 -5.51
N ASN A 23 -4.29 -4.19 -4.31
CA ASN A 23 -4.04 -2.90 -3.66
C ASN A 23 -3.08 -2.03 -4.47
N LYS A 24 -2.06 -2.63 -5.07
CA LYS A 24 -1.11 -1.92 -5.93
C LYS A 24 -1.79 -1.42 -7.21
N GLU A 25 -2.62 -2.25 -7.85
CA GLU A 25 -3.37 -1.86 -9.04
C GLU A 25 -4.34 -0.69 -8.76
N MET A 26 -5.02 -0.72 -7.60
CA MET A 26 -5.86 0.39 -7.15
C MET A 26 -5.08 1.70 -7.08
N LEU A 27 -3.89 1.68 -6.45
CA LEU A 27 -3.03 2.86 -6.33
C LEU A 27 -2.49 3.32 -7.69
N ASP A 28 -2.08 2.39 -8.57
CA ASP A 28 -1.68 2.70 -9.94
C ASP A 28 -2.79 3.48 -10.68
N ASN A 29 -4.05 3.08 -10.50
CA ASN A 29 -5.19 3.75 -11.13
C ASN A 29 -5.49 5.13 -10.52
N PHE A 30 -5.34 5.32 -9.20
CA PHE A 30 -5.43 6.66 -8.61
C PHE A 30 -4.35 7.59 -9.16
N PHE A 31 -3.10 7.13 -9.28
CA PHE A 31 -2.02 7.93 -9.87
C PHE A 31 -2.29 8.27 -11.34
N LYS A 32 -2.72 7.30 -12.15
CA LYS A 32 -3.08 7.56 -13.55
C LYS A 32 -4.20 8.59 -13.67
N TYR A 33 -5.20 8.55 -12.79
CA TYR A 33 -6.23 9.59 -12.75
C TYR A 33 -5.62 10.97 -12.47
N LEU A 34 -4.73 11.09 -11.48
CA LEU A 34 -4.06 12.37 -11.18
C LEU A 34 -3.18 12.88 -12.33
N GLU A 35 -2.61 11.99 -13.13
CA GLU A 35 -1.76 12.33 -14.29
C GLU A 35 -2.57 12.67 -15.55
N THR A 36 -3.76 12.09 -15.73
CA THR A 36 -4.50 12.11 -17.02
C THR A 36 -5.88 12.75 -16.94
N GLU A 37 -6.42 12.94 -15.74
CA GLU A 37 -7.80 13.35 -15.46
C GLU A 37 -8.87 12.43 -16.09
N ASP A 38 -8.50 11.23 -16.53
CA ASP A 38 -9.42 10.26 -17.12
C ASP A 38 -10.20 9.49 -16.04
N GLU A 39 -11.48 9.81 -15.93
CA GLU A 39 -12.44 9.24 -14.97
C GLU A 39 -12.56 7.70 -15.01
N ARG A 40 -12.11 7.05 -16.09
CA ARG A 40 -12.05 5.57 -16.15
C ARG A 40 -11.13 5.01 -15.08
N TYR A 41 -9.99 5.65 -14.83
CA TYR A 41 -9.04 5.20 -13.81
C TYR A 41 -9.57 5.43 -12.40
N LEU A 42 -10.22 6.58 -12.15
CA LEU A 42 -10.87 6.85 -10.86
C LEU A 42 -11.99 5.84 -10.58
N THR A 43 -12.80 5.52 -11.60
CA THR A 43 -13.87 4.51 -11.50
C THR A 43 -13.30 3.13 -11.15
N GLN A 44 -12.21 2.72 -11.80
CA GLN A 44 -11.54 1.44 -11.53
C GLN A 44 -10.93 1.40 -10.12
N ALA A 45 -10.24 2.44 -9.70
CA ALA A 45 -9.67 2.55 -8.36
C ALA A 45 -10.74 2.48 -7.28
N ASN A 46 -11.84 3.23 -7.45
CA ASN A 46 -12.97 3.22 -6.52
C ASN A 46 -13.68 1.85 -6.46
N LYS A 47 -13.78 1.14 -7.58
CA LYS A 47 -14.29 -0.23 -7.59
C LYS A 47 -13.42 -1.14 -6.74
N GLN A 48 -12.10 -1.11 -6.95
CA GLN A 48 -11.16 -1.95 -6.21
C GLN A 48 -11.18 -1.62 -4.71
N LEU A 49 -11.22 -0.33 -4.34
CA LEU A 49 -11.34 0.12 -2.96
C LEU A 49 -12.61 -0.42 -2.28
N ARG A 50 -13.75 -0.44 -2.98
CA ARG A 50 -15.00 -0.99 -2.43
C ARG A 50 -14.91 -2.49 -2.20
N GLU A 51 -14.28 -3.25 -3.09
CA GLU A 51 -14.09 -4.69 -2.89
C GLU A 51 -13.17 -4.98 -1.70
N ILE A 52 -12.10 -4.21 -1.53
CA ILE A 52 -11.23 -4.26 -0.35
C ILE A 52 -12.04 -3.98 0.92
N LEU A 53 -12.87 -2.92 0.95
CA LEU A 53 -13.73 -2.59 2.09
C LEU A 53 -14.84 -3.62 2.38
N LYS A 54 -15.31 -4.37 1.37
CA LYS A 54 -16.22 -5.50 1.59
C LYS A 54 -15.50 -6.68 2.25
N GLY A 55 -14.29 -7.00 1.79
CA GLY A 55 -13.42 -8.01 2.41
C GLY A 55 -13.08 -7.66 3.86
N ALA A 56 -12.95 -6.36 4.14
CA ALA A 56 -12.65 -5.81 5.45
C ALA A 56 -13.70 -6.17 6.52
N GLY A 57 -14.98 -6.17 6.15
CA GLY A 57 -16.10 -6.59 7.01
C GLY A 57 -16.06 -8.06 7.45
N PHE A 58 -15.22 -8.89 6.83
CA PHE A 58 -15.04 -10.31 7.18
C PHE A 58 -13.86 -10.56 8.15
N GLY A 59 -13.29 -9.51 8.77
CA GLY A 59 -12.25 -9.65 9.80
C GLY A 59 -10.84 -9.93 9.27
N ILE A 60 -10.65 -9.94 7.95
CA ILE A 60 -9.34 -9.87 7.29
C ILE A 60 -8.95 -8.38 7.21
N LEU A 61 -8.78 -7.77 8.39
CA LEU A 61 -8.54 -6.33 8.53
C LEU A 61 -7.38 -6.05 9.49
N LEU A 62 -6.18 -6.52 9.16
CA LEU A 62 -4.96 -6.02 9.82
C LEU A 62 -4.17 -5.05 8.94
N ILE A 63 -4.66 -4.75 7.73
CA ILE A 63 -3.91 -3.98 6.76
C ILE A 63 -4.86 -3.02 6.02
N LEU A 64 -5.21 -1.88 6.62
CA LEU A 64 -5.15 -0.54 5.97
C LEU A 64 -5.65 0.57 6.92
N PRO A 65 -5.14 1.81 6.82
CA PRO A 65 -4.32 2.37 5.75
C PRO A 65 -2.82 2.14 6.02
N PHE A 66 -1.99 1.99 4.98
CA PHE A 66 -0.56 1.67 5.07
C PHE A 66 -0.21 0.22 5.42
N SER A 67 -0.31 -0.69 4.44
CA SER A 67 0.56 -1.88 4.51
C SER A 67 2.02 -1.43 4.48
N PRO A 68 2.99 -2.24 4.93
CA PRO A 68 4.42 -1.95 4.77
C PRO A 68 4.84 -1.62 3.33
N ILE A 69 3.98 -1.88 2.34
CA ILE A 69 4.19 -1.58 0.92
C ILE A 69 3.71 -0.18 0.54
N THR A 70 2.64 0.35 1.16
CA THR A 70 1.98 1.59 0.71
C THR A 70 2.92 2.79 0.77
N ILE A 71 3.60 3.00 1.90
CA ILE A 71 4.53 4.13 2.06
C ILE A 71 5.71 4.01 1.08
N PRO A 72 6.44 2.87 0.98
CA PRO A 72 7.50 2.70 -0.02
C PRO A 72 7.03 2.84 -1.47
N TYR A 73 5.83 2.38 -1.80
CA TYR A 73 5.29 2.48 -3.15
C TYR A 73 4.96 3.93 -3.52
N LEU A 74 4.32 4.69 -2.62
CA LEU A 74 4.05 6.12 -2.81
C LEU A 74 5.36 6.90 -3.00
N PHE A 75 6.38 6.63 -2.18
CA PHE A 75 7.69 7.27 -2.34
C PHE A 75 8.33 6.98 -3.70
N LYS A 76 8.35 5.72 -4.14
CA LYS A 76 8.91 5.36 -5.46
C LYS A 76 8.17 6.01 -6.63
N ARG A 77 6.86 6.19 -6.53
CA ARG A 77 6.06 6.87 -7.56
C ARG A 77 6.30 8.37 -7.56
N ALA A 78 6.29 9.00 -6.38
CA ALA A 78 6.53 10.42 -6.24
C ALA A 78 7.95 10.82 -6.67
N GLU A 79 8.97 10.02 -6.33
CA GLU A 79 10.35 10.20 -6.79
C GLU A 79 10.46 10.18 -8.33
N LYS A 80 9.80 9.21 -8.99
CA LYS A 80 9.75 9.14 -10.46
C LYS A 80 9.12 10.37 -11.12
N LEU A 81 8.18 11.00 -10.43
CA LEU A 81 7.49 12.20 -10.89
C LEU A 81 8.16 13.50 -10.41
N GLY A 82 9.23 13.42 -9.61
CA GLY A 82 9.92 14.59 -9.05
C GLY A 82 9.13 15.32 -7.96
N ILE A 83 8.16 14.66 -7.31
CA ILE A 83 7.27 15.26 -6.31
C ILE A 83 7.78 14.92 -4.91
N ASP A 84 8.04 15.93 -4.08
CA ASP A 84 8.37 15.73 -2.66
C ASP A 84 7.09 15.53 -1.84
N ILE A 85 6.87 14.29 -1.41
CA ILE A 85 5.74 13.91 -0.56
C ILE A 85 6.17 13.61 0.88
N ILE A 86 7.45 13.78 1.23
CA ILE A 86 7.98 13.45 2.56
C ILE A 86 7.50 14.52 3.56
N PRO A 87 6.67 14.17 4.56
CA PRO A 87 6.22 15.13 5.55
C PRO A 87 7.37 15.68 6.37
N GLY A 88 7.29 16.95 6.77
CA GLY A 88 8.36 17.60 7.56
C GLY A 88 8.68 16.90 8.88
N TRP A 89 7.70 16.23 9.51
CA TRP A 89 7.94 15.42 10.71
C TRP A 89 8.73 14.14 10.42
N TYR A 90 8.61 13.57 9.22
CA TYR A 90 9.37 12.37 8.82
C TYR A 90 10.84 12.72 8.58
N LYS A 91 11.12 13.87 7.95
CA LYS A 91 12.50 14.37 7.78
C LYS A 91 13.21 14.57 9.11
N LYS A 92 12.49 14.95 10.17
CA LYS A 92 13.06 15.11 11.53
C LYS A 92 13.44 13.78 12.19
N LEU A 93 12.78 12.68 11.82
CA LEU A 93 13.15 11.34 12.30
C LEU A 93 14.51 10.91 11.70
N ASP A 94 14.78 11.24 10.43
CA ASP A 94 16.06 10.95 9.73
C ASP A 94 17.22 11.84 10.21
N LEU A 95 16.92 13.01 10.79
CA LEU A 95 17.93 13.94 11.31
C LEU A 95 18.46 13.54 12.70
N ASN A 96 17.67 12.84 13.51
CA ASN A 96 18.08 12.39 14.85
C ASN A 96 19.16 11.28 14.82
N ASP A 97 19.33 10.58 13.69
CA ASP A 97 20.36 9.54 13.54
C ASP A 97 21.72 10.08 13.09
N LYS A 98 21.78 11.33 12.61
CA LYS A 98 23.04 11.99 12.20
C LYS A 98 23.65 12.87 13.30
N GLU A 99 22.83 13.44 14.18
CA GLU A 99 23.33 14.17 15.36
C GLU A 99 23.91 13.24 16.44
N ASN A 100 23.38 12.02 16.60
CA ASN A 100 23.89 11.04 17.58
C ASN A 100 25.15 10.25 17.14
N LYS A 101 25.85 10.68 16.08
CA LYS A 101 27.10 10.05 15.62
C LYS A 101 28.34 10.96 15.76
N LEU A 102 28.20 12.10 16.42
CA LEU A 102 29.30 13.06 16.67
C LEU A 102 29.46 13.44 18.15
N GLU A 103 28.90 12.67 19.08
CA GLU A 103 29.22 12.75 20.52
C GLU A 103 29.93 11.48 21.00
#